data_AF-A0A923IZ26-F1
#
_entry.id   AF-A0A923IZ26-F1
#
_cell.length_a   1.000
_cell.length_b   1.000
_cell.length_c   1.000
_cell.angle_alpha   90.00
_cell.angle_beta   90.00
_cell.angle_gamma   90.00
#
_symmetry.space_group_name_H-M   'P 1'
#
loop_
_entity.id
_entity.type
_entity.pdbx_description
1 polymer ?
#
loop_
_entity_poly.entity_id
_entity_poly.type
_entity_poly.pdbx_seq_one_letter_code
_entity_poly.pdbx_strand_id
1 'polypeptide(L)'
;MSKNKERIREKIYECRKEIEKYTEYKAYMINAADYCKQAGNGISLLMNDQYEKVKSNCIEAIGKEDDLLSALQVKNTNLHDVQKMILNEIQKGINGINNKLEELERELKSLLESYREE
;
A
#
# COMPACT_ATOMS: atom_id res chain seq x y z
N MET A 1 -34.05 -30.76 -1.32
CA MET A 1 -33.83 -29.32 -1.55
C MET A 1 -34.11 -29.02 -3.01
N SER A 2 -34.62 -27.83 -3.32
CA SER A 2 -34.67 -27.34 -4.71
C SER A 2 -33.23 -27.24 -5.26
N LYS A 3 -33.02 -27.65 -6.52
CA LYS A 3 -31.74 -27.48 -7.23
C LYS A 3 -31.27 -26.02 -7.24
N ASN A 4 -32.19 -25.06 -7.20
CA ASN A 4 -31.85 -23.64 -7.16
C ASN A 4 -31.30 -23.23 -5.78
N LYS A 5 -31.91 -23.74 -4.71
CA LYS A 5 -31.48 -23.49 -3.33
C LYS A 5 -30.08 -24.03 -3.04
N GLU A 6 -29.73 -25.16 -3.66
CA GLU A 6 -28.38 -25.74 -3.60
C GLU A 6 -27.36 -24.87 -4.34
N ARG A 7 -27.71 -24.38 -5.54
CA ARG A 7 -26.87 -23.44 -6.31
C ARG A 7 -26.63 -22.11 -5.58
N ILE A 8 -27.66 -21.56 -4.91
CA ILE A 8 -27.51 -20.33 -4.11
C ILE A 8 -26.57 -20.56 -2.92
N ARG A 9 -26.66 -21.73 -2.28
CA ARG A 9 -25.79 -22.10 -1.16
C ARG A 9 -24.31 -22.19 -1.57
N GLU A 10 -24.03 -22.79 -2.73
CA GLU A 10 -22.68 -22.86 -3.30
C GLU A 10 -22.10 -21.45 -3.55
N LYS A 11 -22.89 -20.56 -4.18
CA LYS A 11 -22.47 -19.17 -4.40
C LYS A 11 -22.21 -18.40 -3.11
N ILE A 12 -23.03 -18.59 -2.09
CA ILE A 12 -22.81 -18.00 -0.75
C ILE A 12 -21.48 -18.46 -0.18
N TYR A 13 -21.16 -19.75 -0.32
CA TYR A 13 -19.90 -20.31 0.17
C TYR A 13 -18.69 -19.72 -0.59
N GLU A 14 -18.77 -19.63 -1.91
CA GLU A 14 -17.71 -19.02 -2.74
C GLU A 14 -17.49 -17.54 -2.38
N CYS A 15 -18.57 -16.77 -2.27
CA CYS A 15 -18.52 -15.35 -1.92
C CYS A 15 -17.87 -15.12 -0.53
N ARG A 16 -18.21 -15.94 0.46
CA ARG A 16 -17.56 -15.90 1.79
C ARG A 16 -16.07 -16.20 1.73
N LYS A 17 -15.67 -17.20 0.93
CA LYS A 17 -14.26 -17.57 0.75
C LYS A 17 -13.47 -16.44 0.08
N GLU A 18 -14.07 -15.76 -0.90
CA GLU A 18 -13.42 -14.59 -1.51
C GLU A 18 -13.29 -13.43 -0.53
N ILE A 19 -14.33 -13.13 0.26
CA ILE A 19 -14.28 -12.08 1.30
C ILE A 19 -13.12 -12.35 2.28
N GLU A 20 -12.98 -13.58 2.76
CA GLU A 20 -11.89 -13.97 3.67
C GLU A 20 -10.52 -13.71 3.02
N LYS A 21 -10.33 -14.15 1.77
CA LYS A 21 -9.10 -13.93 1.01
C LYS A 21 -8.77 -12.45 0.80
N TYR A 22 -9.75 -11.63 0.40
CA TYR A 22 -9.53 -10.19 0.20
C TYR A 22 -9.29 -9.45 1.53
N THR A 23 -9.86 -9.93 2.63
CA THR A 23 -9.58 -9.40 3.98
C THR A 23 -8.12 -9.66 4.38
N GLU A 24 -7.61 -10.86 4.09
CA GLU A 24 -6.20 -11.20 4.30
C GLU A 24 -5.28 -10.32 3.45
N TYR A 25 -5.61 -10.13 2.17
CA TYR A 25 -4.86 -9.24 1.27
C TYR A 25 -4.84 -7.79 1.74
N LYS A 26 -5.95 -7.30 2.29
CA LYS A 26 -6.01 -5.97 2.90
C LYS A 26 -5.04 -5.85 4.07
N ALA A 27 -4.97 -6.85 4.95
CA ALA A 27 -4.03 -6.86 6.06
C ALA A 27 -2.56 -6.82 5.57
N TYR A 28 -2.23 -7.61 4.55
CA TYR A 28 -0.88 -7.57 3.95
C TYR A 28 -0.55 -6.21 3.32
N MET A 29 -1.49 -5.59 2.63
CA MET A 29 -1.29 -4.26 2.03
C MET A 29 -1.12 -3.16 3.08
N ILE A 30 -1.85 -3.22 4.19
CA ILE A 30 -1.69 -2.28 5.32
C ILE A 30 -0.29 -2.43 5.93
N ASN A 31 0.15 -3.66 6.19
CA ASN A 31 1.49 -3.93 6.69
C ASN A 31 2.57 -3.40 5.73
N ALA A 32 2.40 -3.63 4.42
CA ALA A 32 3.30 -3.10 3.40
C ALA A 32 3.35 -1.56 3.39
N ALA A 33 2.21 -0.89 3.55
CA ALA A 33 2.15 0.56 3.66
C ALA A 33 2.94 1.07 4.87
N ASP A 34 2.81 0.40 6.02
CA ASP A 34 3.52 0.80 7.23
C ASP A 34 5.03 0.54 7.15
N TYR A 35 5.47 -0.57 6.55
CA TYR A 35 6.88 -0.76 6.22
C TYR A 35 7.41 0.33 5.27
N CYS A 36 6.61 0.72 4.27
CA CYS A 36 7.01 1.74 3.30
C CYS A 36 7.12 3.14 3.95
N LYS A 37 6.27 3.45 4.95
CA LYS A 37 6.40 4.67 5.76
C LYS A 37 7.66 4.62 6.63
N GLN A 38 7.92 3.51 7.32
CA GLN A 38 9.10 3.33 8.15
C GLN A 38 10.39 3.42 7.34
N ALA A 39 10.42 2.80 6.15
CA ALA A 39 11.54 2.92 5.21
C ALA A 39 11.76 4.38 4.80
N GLY A 40 10.69 5.14 4.55
CA GLY A 40 10.76 6.58 4.32
C GLY A 40 11.41 7.35 5.45
N ASN A 41 10.96 7.12 6.68
CA ASN A 41 11.53 7.75 7.85
C ASN A 41 13.03 7.40 8.00
N GLY A 42 13.39 6.15 7.76
CA GLY A 42 14.78 5.69 7.77
C GLY A 42 15.63 6.34 6.66
N ILE A 43 15.09 6.48 5.46
CA ILE A 43 15.73 7.19 4.35
C ILE A 43 15.93 8.66 4.72
N SER A 44 14.92 9.35 5.26
CA SER A 44 15.06 10.73 5.72
C SER A 44 16.12 10.91 6.81
N LEU A 45 16.19 9.99 7.78
CA LEU A 45 17.21 10.01 8.84
C LEU A 45 18.62 9.80 8.27
N LEU A 46 18.82 8.75 7.46
CA LEU A 46 20.11 8.49 6.80
C LEU A 46 20.54 9.65 5.92
N MET A 47 19.59 10.28 5.21
CA MET A 47 19.89 11.43 4.35
C MET A 47 20.25 12.67 5.16
N ASN A 48 19.59 12.94 6.29
CA ASN A 48 19.98 14.03 7.19
C ASN A 48 21.37 13.80 7.79
N ASP A 49 21.67 12.58 8.23
CA ASP A 49 22.98 12.23 8.80
C ASP A 49 24.10 12.30 7.74
N GLN A 50 23.83 11.84 6.51
CA GLN A 50 24.77 11.96 5.38
C GLN A 50 24.95 13.42 4.98
N TYR A 51 23.88 14.21 4.93
CA TYR A 51 23.93 15.63 4.61
C TYR A 51 24.76 16.40 5.65
N GLU A 52 24.52 16.22 6.95
CA GLU A 52 25.28 16.90 8.00
C GLU A 52 26.74 16.43 8.04
N LYS A 53 27.03 15.15 7.80
CA LYS A 53 28.42 14.66 7.68
C LYS A 53 29.14 15.24 6.46
N VAL A 54 28.49 15.26 5.30
CA VAL A 54 29.10 15.82 4.09
C VAL A 54 29.27 17.34 4.25
N LYS A 55 28.28 18.05 4.78
CA LYS A 55 28.38 19.46 5.14
C LYS A 55 29.53 19.74 6.10
N SER A 56 29.67 18.96 7.18
CA SER A 56 30.80 19.08 8.12
C SER A 56 32.14 18.86 7.42
N ASN A 57 32.27 17.80 6.63
CA ASN A 57 33.50 17.48 5.90
C ASN A 57 33.79 18.48 4.77
N CYS A 58 32.77 19.13 4.20
CA CYS A 58 32.90 20.12 3.13
C CYS A 58 33.20 21.53 3.65
N ILE A 59 32.65 21.91 4.81
CA ILE A 59 33.09 23.09 5.58
C ILE A 59 34.58 22.96 5.92
N GLU A 60 35.03 21.77 6.29
CA GLU A 60 36.45 21.47 6.49
C GLU A 60 37.27 21.46 5.19
N ALA A 61 36.67 21.07 4.05
CA ALA A 61 37.43 20.82 2.83
C ALA A 61 37.56 22.02 1.88
N ILE A 62 36.53 22.81 1.54
CA ILE A 62 36.66 23.76 0.42
C ILE A 62 35.68 24.94 0.46
N GLY A 63 36.17 26.15 0.21
CA GLY A 63 35.42 27.20 -0.50
C GLY A 63 35.11 26.83 -1.97
N LYS A 64 34.36 25.73 -2.19
CA LYS A 64 33.77 25.31 -3.48
C LYS A 64 32.39 24.68 -3.21
N GLU A 65 31.48 25.55 -2.78
CA GLU A 65 30.18 25.23 -2.18
C GLU A 65 29.14 24.73 -3.21
N ASP A 66 29.18 25.25 -4.44
CA ASP A 66 28.06 25.13 -5.39
C ASP A 66 27.96 23.78 -6.13
N ASP A 67 29.09 23.17 -6.49
CA ASP A 67 29.10 21.90 -7.26
C ASP A 67 28.68 20.70 -6.39
N LEU A 68 28.97 20.76 -5.09
CA LEU A 68 28.76 19.66 -4.16
C LEU A 68 27.33 19.65 -3.59
N LEU A 69 26.75 20.83 -3.37
CA LEU A 69 25.32 21.01 -3.07
C LEU A 69 24.42 20.47 -4.18
N SER A 70 24.78 20.73 -5.44
CA SER A 70 24.03 20.29 -6.61
C SER A 70 24.01 18.74 -6.74
N ALA A 71 25.14 18.07 -6.51
CA ALA A 71 25.22 16.60 -6.57
C ALA A 71 24.44 15.89 -5.44
N LEU A 72 24.38 16.49 -4.24
CA LEU A 72 23.59 15.96 -3.12
C LEU A 72 22.08 16.15 -3.33
N GLN A 73 21.65 17.29 -3.90
CA GLN A 73 20.24 17.55 -4.20
C GLN A 73 19.67 16.56 -5.24
N VAL A 74 20.45 16.18 -6.26
CA VAL A 74 20.00 15.27 -7.32
C VAL A 74 19.86 13.81 -6.84
N LYS A 75 20.67 13.36 -5.88
CA LYS A 75 20.46 12.05 -5.24
C LYS A 75 19.27 12.05 -4.27
N ASN A 76 18.95 13.20 -3.66
CA ASN A 76 17.86 13.38 -2.69
C ASN A 76 16.46 13.22 -3.32
N THR A 77 16.26 13.68 -4.55
CA THR A 77 14.96 13.62 -5.23
C THR A 77 14.57 12.20 -5.63
N ASN A 78 15.51 11.41 -6.17
CA ASN A 78 15.19 10.10 -6.72
C ASN A 78 14.64 9.08 -5.70
N LEU A 79 15.15 9.04 -4.46
CA LEU A 79 14.69 8.07 -3.47
C LEU A 79 13.35 8.45 -2.85
N HIS A 80 13.12 9.74 -2.61
CA HIS A 80 11.83 10.23 -2.11
C HIS A 80 10.72 10.07 -3.17
N ASP A 81 11.03 10.33 -4.44
CA ASP A 81 10.07 10.17 -5.52
C ASP A 81 9.68 8.69 -5.70
N VAL A 82 10.64 7.76 -5.64
CA VAL A 82 10.36 6.31 -5.68
C VAL A 82 9.51 5.86 -4.49
N GLN A 83 9.82 6.31 -3.28
CA GLN A 83 9.02 5.96 -2.09
C GLN A 83 7.57 6.47 -2.23
N LYS A 84 7.40 7.71 -2.72
CA LYS A 84 6.08 8.31 -2.93
C LYS A 84 5.28 7.57 -4.02
N MET A 85 5.94 7.13 -5.09
CA MET A 85 5.32 6.30 -6.11
C MET A 85 4.84 4.96 -5.55
N ILE A 86 5.68 4.25 -4.78
CA ILE A 86 5.33 2.96 -4.18
C ILE A 86 4.14 3.13 -3.21
N LEU A 87 4.16 4.17 -2.36
CA LEU A 87 3.06 4.44 -1.44
C LEU A 87 1.74 4.70 -2.17
N ASN A 88 1.78 5.45 -3.28
CA ASN A 88 0.60 5.71 -4.10
C ASN A 88 0.04 4.43 -4.73
N GLU A 89 0.88 3.53 -5.22
CA GLU A 89 0.43 2.24 -5.79
C GLU A 89 -0.16 1.32 -4.72
N ILE A 90 0.43 1.28 -3.52
CA ILE A 90 -0.14 0.55 -2.38
C ILE A 90 -1.53 1.12 -2.03
N GLN A 91 -1.68 2.44 -1.99
CA GLN A 91 -2.96 3.09 -1.70
C GLN A 91 -4.03 2.79 -2.76
N LYS A 92 -3.67 2.77 -4.04
CA LYS A 92 -4.56 2.33 -5.14
C LYS A 92 -4.98 0.87 -4.96
N GLY A 93 -4.04 0.00 -4.61
CA GLY A 93 -4.31 -1.41 -4.32
C GLY A 93 -5.31 -1.59 -3.17
N ILE A 94 -5.13 -0.86 -2.07
CA ILE A 94 -6.05 -0.85 -0.91
C ILE A 94 -7.45 -0.42 -1.34
N ASN A 95 -7.56 0.65 -2.14
CA ASN A 95 -8.85 1.13 -2.64
C ASN A 95 -9.54 0.09 -3.54
N GLY A 96 -8.79 -0.58 -4.42
CA GLY A 96 -9.32 -1.66 -5.26
C GLY A 96 -9.84 -2.84 -4.44
N ILE A 97 -9.11 -3.24 -3.39
CA ILE A 97 -9.54 -4.31 -2.47
C ILE A 97 -10.82 -3.91 -1.73
N ASN A 98 -10.90 -2.67 -1.21
CA ASN A 98 -12.11 -2.19 -0.53
C ASN A 98 -13.33 -2.21 -1.45
N ASN A 99 -13.19 -1.72 -2.70
CA ASN A 99 -14.28 -1.76 -3.67
C ASN A 99 -14.76 -3.19 -3.94
N LYS A 100 -13.83 -4.15 -4.05
CA LYS A 100 -14.19 -5.56 -4.27
C LYS A 100 -14.86 -6.19 -3.07
N LEU A 101 -14.43 -5.85 -1.84
CA LEU A 101 -15.09 -6.27 -0.62
C LEU A 101 -16.53 -5.74 -0.55
N GLU A 102 -16.75 -4.45 -0.85
CA GLU A 102 -18.10 -3.87 -0.87
C GLU A 102 -19.00 -4.53 -1.92
N GLU A 103 -18.47 -4.84 -3.10
CA GLU A 103 -19.20 -5.55 -4.16
C GLU A 103 -19.62 -6.96 -3.69
N LEU A 104 -18.69 -7.72 -3.13
CA LEU A 104 -18.94 -9.07 -2.61
C LEU A 104 -19.93 -9.05 -1.43
N GLU A 105 -19.83 -8.08 -0.53
CA GLU A 105 -20.77 -7.92 0.59
C GLU A 105 -22.20 -7.64 0.11
N ARG A 106 -22.36 -6.81 -0.94
CA ARG A 106 -23.67 -6.55 -1.57
C ARG A 106 -24.22 -7.80 -2.26
N GLU A 107 -23.38 -8.52 -3.00
CA GLU A 107 -23.76 -9.77 -3.65
C GLU A 107 -24.18 -10.83 -2.62
N LEU A 108 -23.41 -11.00 -1.55
CA LEU A 108 -23.72 -11.92 -0.46
C LEU A 108 -25.06 -11.58 0.19
N LYS A 109 -25.33 -10.30 0.44
CA LYS A 109 -26.60 -9.85 1.01
C LYS A 109 -27.77 -10.23 0.10
N SER A 110 -27.65 -9.96 -1.20
CA SER A 110 -28.69 -10.32 -2.19
C SER A 110 -28.90 -11.84 -2.26
N LEU A 111 -27.83 -12.65 -2.28
CA LEU A 111 -27.94 -14.10 -2.29
C LEU A 111 -28.61 -14.65 -1.02
N LEU A 112 -28.32 -14.06 0.14
CA LEU A 112 -28.96 -14.44 1.41
C LEU A 112 -30.45 -14.09 1.43
N GLU A 113 -30.86 -12.98 0.82
CA GLU A 113 -32.26 -12.61 0.64
C GLU A 113 -32.97 -13.60 -0.29
N SER A 114 -32.40 -13.89 -1.47
CA SER A 114 -32.97 -14.89 -2.39
C SER A 114 -33.06 -16.30 -1.79
N TYR A 115 -32.08 -16.71 -0.97
CA TYR A 115 -32.12 -18.01 -0.28
C TYR A 115 -33.26 -18.12 0.74
N ARG A 116 -33.70 -17.00 1.32
CA ARG A 116 -34.81 -16.94 2.28
C ARG A 116 -36.18 -16.98 1.58
N GLU A 117 -36.25 -16.43 0.38
CA GLU A 117 -37.47 -16.35 -0.43
C GLU A 117 -37.78 -17.64 -1.20
N GLU A 118 -36.78 -18.52 -1.38
CA GLU A 118 -36.93 -19.90 -1.90
C GLU A 118 -37.27 -20.95 -0.85
#